data_AF-A0AAV0VYY5-F1
#
_entry.id   AF-A0AAV0VYY5-F1
#
_cell.length_a   1.000
_cell.length_b   1.000
_cell.length_c   1.000
_cell.angle_alpha   90.00
_cell.angle_beta   90.00
_cell.angle_gamma   90.00
#
_symmetry.space_group_name_H-M   'P 1'
#
loop_
_entity.id
_entity.type
_entity.pdbx_description
1 polymer ?
#
loop_
_entity_poly.entity_id
_entity_poly.type
_entity_poly.pdbx_seq_one_letter_code
_entity_poly.pdbx_strand_id
1 'polypeptide(L)'
;MPADIAVMDEFDSNSQSTTHDLSEIQSFYNGTTVFLTGATGFVGNLILEKLIRTCSGVKNIYVLIREKKGKTTEERFKELFNDPVFELMKKEQPNYLEKVTAVIGDCCLPNLGIQEQYMDIMKDEVNIVIHSAATIRFDEHLRKAVNINIIALQDMLKMSQEMRDLKAFVHISTAYSNCAGRKVVDEVFYKPPISGDNLFQLMNSLDDDYITRITPSMLKEWPNTYAMTKAIAEGEIAAHGKGLPIGVVRPSMIVATDNEPIPGWINNFYGPTGVCAATGIGLMRCMCADPDQTADIVPGDFVSNAVVASAWDIHNQW
;
A
#
# COMPACT_ATOMS: atom_id res chain seq x y z
N MET A 1 -20.48 -20.05 42.47
CA MET A 1 -20.30 -20.28 41.03
C MET A 1 -19.45 -19.14 40.48
N PRO A 2 -18.12 -19.35 40.36
CA PRO A 2 -17.25 -18.54 39.52
C PRO A 2 -16.94 -19.29 38.21
N ALA A 3 -16.70 -18.51 37.17
CA ALA A 3 -16.61 -18.89 35.77
C ALA A 3 -15.35 -19.71 35.41
N ASP A 4 -15.55 -20.62 34.46
CA ASP A 4 -14.52 -21.41 33.79
C ASP A 4 -13.52 -20.51 33.06
N ILE A 5 -12.25 -20.58 33.49
CA ILE A 5 -11.11 -20.11 32.70
C ILE A 5 -10.61 -21.32 31.92
N ALA A 6 -10.92 -21.37 30.63
CA ALA A 6 -10.34 -22.35 29.72
C ALA A 6 -8.82 -22.10 29.63
N VAL A 7 -8.06 -23.08 30.09
CA VAL A 7 -6.60 -23.18 29.96
C VAL A 7 -6.29 -23.39 28.48
N MET A 8 -5.47 -22.51 27.90
CA MET A 8 -4.92 -22.70 26.54
C MET A 8 -4.03 -23.95 26.54
N ASP A 9 -4.31 -24.83 25.58
CA ASP A 9 -3.65 -26.12 25.39
C ASP A 9 -2.12 -26.04 25.38
N GLU A 10 -1.52 -27.00 26.06
CA GLU A 10 -0.08 -27.27 26.11
C GLU A 10 0.43 -27.67 24.72
N PHE A 11 1.51 -27.02 24.28
CA PHE A 11 2.22 -27.34 23.04
C PHE A 11 2.99 -28.65 23.23
N ASP A 12 2.49 -29.73 22.62
CA ASP A 12 3.11 -31.06 22.67
C ASP A 12 4.42 -31.08 21.86
N SER A 13 5.54 -31.05 22.58
CA SER A 13 6.89 -31.04 22.01
C SER A 13 7.37 -32.46 21.73
N ASN A 14 6.79 -33.15 20.73
CA ASN A 14 7.38 -34.35 20.13
C ASN A 14 6.70 -34.77 18.81
N SER A 15 7.18 -34.25 17.67
CA SER A 15 7.09 -35.01 16.41
C SER A 15 8.27 -34.70 15.49
N GLN A 16 9.01 -35.75 15.14
CA GLN A 16 10.10 -35.75 14.18
C GLN A 16 9.57 -35.63 12.73
N SER A 17 10.35 -34.93 11.90
CA SER A 17 10.34 -34.93 10.42
C SER A 17 9.02 -34.57 9.73
N THR A 18 8.81 -33.28 9.48
CA THR A 18 7.81 -32.80 8.51
C THR A 18 8.51 -31.91 7.48
N THR A 19 8.49 -32.33 6.21
CA THR A 19 8.50 -31.36 5.11
C THR A 19 7.37 -30.38 5.40
N HIS A 20 7.67 -29.13 5.73
CA HIS A 20 6.62 -28.15 6.02
C HIS A 20 5.83 -27.92 4.74
N ASP A 21 4.61 -28.44 4.69
CA ASP A 21 3.65 -28.10 3.64
C ASP A 21 3.41 -26.59 3.68
N LEU A 22 3.49 -25.94 2.51
CA LEU A 22 3.25 -24.51 2.38
C LEU A 22 1.79 -24.20 2.73
N SER A 23 1.54 -23.07 3.40
CA SER A 23 0.17 -22.57 3.55
C SER A 23 -0.45 -22.22 2.20
N GLU A 24 -1.77 -22.03 2.14
CA GLU A 24 -2.47 -21.67 0.90
C GLU A 24 -1.94 -20.36 0.30
N ILE A 25 -1.70 -19.35 1.14
CA ILE A 25 -1.11 -18.07 0.73
C ILE A 25 0.33 -18.29 0.21
N GLN A 26 1.17 -19.05 0.93
CA GLN A 26 2.53 -19.34 0.48
C GLN A 26 2.56 -20.10 -0.85
N SER A 27 1.64 -21.06 -1.02
CA SER A 27 1.47 -21.84 -2.24
C SER A 27 1.04 -20.97 -3.42
N PHE A 28 0.15 -20.01 -3.20
CA PHE A 28 -0.29 -19.07 -4.23
C PHE A 28 0.83 -18.17 -4.76
N TYR A 29 1.69 -17.67 -3.86
CA TYR A 29 2.83 -16.86 -4.25
C TYR A 29 4.00 -17.68 -4.84
N ASN A 30 4.02 -19.00 -4.67
CA ASN A 30 5.09 -19.86 -5.14
C ASN A 30 5.21 -19.81 -6.68
N GLY A 31 6.41 -19.50 -7.18
CA GLY A 31 6.69 -19.36 -8.61
C GLY A 31 6.09 -18.11 -9.27
N THR A 32 5.46 -17.21 -8.50
CA THR A 32 4.85 -15.99 -9.05
C THR A 32 5.82 -14.83 -9.11
N THR A 33 5.54 -13.88 -9.99
CA THR A 33 6.21 -12.58 -10.08
C THR A 33 5.29 -11.47 -9.57
N VAL A 34 5.80 -10.65 -8.65
CA VAL A 34 5.04 -9.53 -8.05
C VAL A 34 5.58 -8.20 -8.54
N PHE A 35 4.71 -7.28 -8.96
CA PHE A 35 5.04 -5.87 -9.14
C PHE A 35 4.52 -5.03 -7.97
N LEU A 36 5.43 -4.45 -7.19
CA LEU A 36 5.13 -3.67 -6.00
C LEU A 36 5.52 -2.20 -6.19
N THR A 37 4.55 -1.31 -6.13
CA THR A 37 4.83 0.13 -6.02
C THR A 37 4.84 0.57 -4.56
N GLY A 38 5.57 1.63 -4.24
CA GLY A 38 5.60 2.17 -2.88
C GLY A 38 6.46 1.36 -1.91
N ALA A 39 7.32 0.47 -2.41
CA ALA A 39 8.22 -0.39 -1.62
C ALA A 39 9.13 0.38 -0.65
N THR A 40 9.40 1.67 -0.89
CA THR A 40 10.22 2.53 0.00
C THR A 40 9.40 3.25 1.09
N GLY A 41 8.10 3.02 1.15
CA GLY A 41 7.20 3.58 2.17
C GLY A 41 6.99 2.64 3.35
N PHE A 42 6.24 3.08 4.36
CA PHE A 42 5.96 2.31 5.57
C PHE A 42 5.33 0.94 5.29
N VAL A 43 4.13 0.92 4.70
CA VAL A 43 3.40 -0.31 4.39
C VAL A 43 4.11 -1.13 3.30
N GLY A 44 4.69 -0.46 2.31
CA GLY A 44 5.45 -1.12 1.23
C GLY A 44 6.68 -1.87 1.74
N ASN A 45 7.40 -1.34 2.73
CA ASN A 45 8.50 -2.06 3.39
C ASN A 45 8.00 -3.35 4.04
N LEU A 46 6.88 -3.28 4.79
CA LEU A 46 6.31 -4.44 5.47
C LEU A 46 5.80 -5.50 4.49
N ILE A 47 5.17 -5.08 3.37
CA ILE A 47 4.75 -6.01 2.32
C ILE A 47 5.97 -6.68 1.67
N LEU A 48 7.00 -5.91 1.31
CA LEU A 48 8.22 -6.44 0.70
C LEU A 48 8.93 -7.43 1.64
N GLU A 49 9.10 -7.05 2.91
CA GLU A 49 9.67 -7.90 3.95
C GLU A 49 8.90 -9.21 4.09
N LYS A 50 7.56 -9.12 4.17
CA LYS A 50 6.69 -10.28 4.35
C LYS A 50 6.74 -11.23 3.16
N LEU A 51 6.67 -10.68 1.95
CA LEU A 51 6.75 -11.48 0.72
C LEU A 51 8.06 -12.25 0.64
N ILE A 52 9.19 -11.59 0.94
CA ILE A 52 10.49 -12.26 0.88
C ILE A 52 10.63 -13.30 1.98
N ARG A 53 10.31 -12.94 3.24
CA ARG A 53 10.52 -13.80 4.40
C ARG A 53 9.58 -15.00 4.41
N THR A 54 8.27 -14.74 4.28
CA THR A 54 7.24 -15.77 4.49
C THR A 54 6.75 -16.40 3.20
N CYS A 55 6.68 -15.65 2.10
CA CYS A 55 6.32 -16.16 0.77
C CYS A 55 7.57 -16.43 -0.08
N SER A 56 8.56 -17.12 0.52
CA SER A 56 9.89 -17.29 -0.05
C SER A 56 9.91 -18.04 -1.39
N GLY A 57 8.83 -18.71 -1.78
CA GLY A 57 8.64 -19.30 -3.11
C GLY A 57 8.45 -18.31 -4.26
N VAL A 58 8.29 -17.01 -3.99
CA VAL A 58 8.20 -15.97 -5.04
C VAL A 58 9.41 -16.05 -5.97
N LYS A 59 9.15 -16.03 -7.29
CA LYS A 59 10.16 -16.04 -8.34
C LYS A 59 10.93 -14.73 -8.38
N ASN A 60 10.22 -13.60 -8.42
CA ASN A 60 10.80 -12.26 -8.46
C ASN A 60 9.81 -11.20 -7.97
N ILE A 61 10.33 -10.13 -7.38
CA ILE A 61 9.58 -8.94 -6.95
C ILE A 61 10.17 -7.72 -7.65
N TYR A 62 9.45 -7.20 -8.62
CA TYR A 62 9.76 -5.92 -9.24
C TYR A 62 9.30 -4.78 -8.32
N VAL A 63 10.24 -3.98 -7.83
CA VAL A 63 9.94 -2.82 -6.98
C VAL A 63 10.12 -1.52 -7.76
N LEU A 64 9.06 -0.72 -7.85
CA LEU A 64 9.15 0.59 -8.49
C LEU A 64 9.89 1.57 -7.58
N ILE A 65 11.01 2.10 -8.06
CA ILE A 65 11.84 3.06 -7.33
C ILE A 65 12.04 4.32 -8.18
N ARG A 66 11.56 5.44 -7.64
CA ARG A 66 11.79 6.77 -8.22
C ARG A 66 13.20 7.28 -7.94
N GLU A 67 13.74 8.10 -8.81
CA GLU A 67 14.93 8.89 -8.49
C GLU A 67 14.62 9.92 -7.40
N LYS A 68 15.64 10.31 -6.63
CA LYS A 68 15.53 11.42 -5.67
C LYS A 68 16.72 12.34 -5.87
N LYS A 69 16.53 13.65 -5.72
CA LYS A 69 17.62 14.63 -5.85
C LYS A 69 18.83 14.20 -5.01
N GLY A 70 19.96 13.94 -5.68
CA GLY A 70 21.22 13.56 -5.05
C GLY A 70 21.38 12.08 -4.73
N LYS A 71 20.47 11.19 -5.16
CA LYS A 71 20.66 9.72 -5.07
C LYS A 71 20.15 9.00 -6.31
N THR A 72 20.93 8.09 -6.87
CA THR A 72 20.50 7.25 -8.00
C THR A 72 19.52 6.17 -7.54
N THR A 73 18.80 5.54 -8.48
CA THR A 73 17.89 4.43 -8.17
C THR A 73 18.64 3.27 -7.52
N GLU A 74 19.84 2.93 -8.00
CA GLU A 74 20.67 1.85 -7.47
C GLU A 74 21.10 2.13 -6.02
N GLU A 75 21.46 3.37 -5.71
CA GLU A 75 21.78 3.77 -4.34
C GLU A 75 20.54 3.64 -3.43
N ARG A 76 19.39 4.11 -3.88
CA ARG A 76 18.13 3.96 -3.14
C ARG A 76 17.73 2.50 -2.94
N PHE A 77 17.98 1.64 -3.93
CA PHE A 77 17.72 0.20 -3.86
C PHE A 77 18.64 -0.48 -2.85
N LYS A 78 19.94 -0.14 -2.86
CA LYS A 78 20.89 -0.65 -1.86
C LYS A 78 20.52 -0.20 -0.45
N GLU A 79 20.11 1.05 -0.29
CA GLU A 79 19.72 1.63 1.00
C GLU A 79 18.38 1.10 1.51
N LEU A 80 17.48 0.64 0.64
CA LEU A 80 16.16 0.12 1.02
C LEU A 80 16.28 -0.93 2.13
N PHE A 81 17.22 -1.87 1.96
CA PHE A 81 17.41 -2.96 2.89
C PHE A 81 18.23 -2.59 4.13
N ASN A 82 18.70 -1.34 4.28
CA ASN A 82 19.43 -0.92 5.48
C ASN A 82 18.51 -0.67 6.69
N ASP A 83 17.20 -0.60 6.46
CA ASP A 83 16.23 -0.43 7.54
C ASP A 83 16.16 -1.69 8.43
N PRO A 84 16.16 -1.56 9.77
CA PRO A 84 16.07 -2.69 10.71
C PRO A 84 14.93 -3.65 10.43
N VAL A 85 13.81 -3.19 9.85
CA VAL A 85 12.66 -4.04 9.50
C VAL A 85 13.05 -5.27 8.68
N PHE A 86 14.11 -5.16 7.88
CA PHE A 86 14.59 -6.24 7.01
C PHE A 86 15.58 -7.20 7.68
N GLU A 87 16.00 -6.98 8.93
CA GLU A 87 17.04 -7.80 9.58
C GLU A 87 16.62 -9.27 9.74
N LEU A 88 15.39 -9.50 10.21
CA LEU A 88 14.85 -10.85 10.36
C LEU A 88 14.76 -11.55 8.99
N MET A 89 14.18 -10.87 8.00
CA MET A 89 14.09 -11.36 6.62
C MET A 89 15.47 -11.74 6.07
N LYS A 90 16.49 -10.89 6.23
CA LYS A 90 17.85 -11.19 5.73
C LYS A 90 18.47 -12.41 6.38
N LYS A 91 18.20 -12.62 7.67
CA LYS A 91 18.68 -13.79 8.42
C LYS A 91 18.03 -15.08 7.91
N GLU A 92 16.74 -15.04 7.63
CA GLU A 92 15.97 -16.20 7.15
C GLU A 92 16.14 -16.46 5.65
N GLN A 93 16.36 -15.42 4.86
CA GLN A 93 16.47 -15.45 3.40
C GLN A 93 17.74 -14.70 2.93
N PRO A 94 18.94 -15.25 3.14
CA PRO A 94 20.20 -14.57 2.82
C PRO A 94 20.37 -14.24 1.33
N ASN A 95 19.73 -15.00 0.44
CA ASN A 95 19.78 -14.80 -1.02
C ASN A 95 18.65 -13.90 -1.53
N TYR A 96 18.02 -13.08 -0.67
CA TYR A 96 16.85 -12.27 -1.05
C TYR A 96 17.08 -11.36 -2.26
N LEU A 97 18.30 -10.88 -2.50
CA LEU A 97 18.64 -10.02 -3.63
C LEU A 97 18.43 -10.70 -4.99
N GLU A 98 18.46 -12.04 -5.05
CA GLU A 98 18.15 -12.79 -6.28
C GLU A 98 16.67 -12.71 -6.66
N LYS A 99 15.80 -12.36 -5.69
CA LYS A 99 14.34 -12.31 -5.85
C LYS A 99 13.80 -10.90 -5.96
N VAL A 100 14.64 -9.86 -5.95
CA VAL A 100 14.16 -8.47 -5.98
C VAL A 100 14.87 -7.70 -7.08
N THR A 101 14.07 -7.14 -8.00
CA THR A 101 14.57 -6.33 -9.11
C THR A 101 14.04 -4.91 -9.01
N ALA A 102 14.92 -3.92 -9.03
CA ALA A 102 14.52 -2.52 -9.07
C ALA A 102 14.04 -2.13 -10.48
N VAL A 103 12.91 -1.44 -10.56
CA VAL A 103 12.39 -0.82 -11.77
C VAL A 103 12.44 0.70 -11.58
N ILE A 104 13.20 1.38 -12.45
CA ILE A 104 13.27 2.84 -12.43
C ILE A 104 11.92 3.39 -12.91
N GLY A 105 11.30 4.23 -12.09
CA GLY A 105 10.06 4.92 -12.48
C GLY A 105 9.48 5.80 -11.38
N ASP A 106 8.63 6.74 -11.76
CA ASP A 106 7.94 7.67 -10.88
C ASP A 106 6.44 7.71 -11.22
N CYS A 107 5.59 7.50 -10.21
CA CYS A 107 4.13 7.61 -10.35
C CYS A 107 3.66 9.02 -10.77
N CYS A 108 4.51 10.05 -10.71
CA CYS A 108 4.20 11.36 -11.24
C CYS A 108 4.35 11.47 -12.77
N LEU A 109 4.96 10.48 -13.42
CA LEU A 109 5.25 10.48 -14.84
C LEU A 109 4.27 9.58 -15.61
N PRO A 110 3.99 9.88 -16.89
CA PRO A 110 3.20 9.01 -17.75
C PRO A 110 3.77 7.59 -17.78
N ASN A 111 2.91 6.58 -17.74
CA ASN A 111 3.29 5.16 -17.71
C ASN A 111 4.27 4.84 -16.56
N LEU A 112 4.12 5.55 -15.44
CA LEU A 112 4.98 5.48 -14.26
C LEU A 112 6.46 5.78 -14.56
N GLY A 113 6.78 6.41 -15.71
CA GLY A 113 8.15 6.64 -16.15
C GLY A 113 8.95 5.36 -16.44
N ILE A 114 8.27 4.21 -16.57
CA ILE A 114 8.89 2.92 -16.87
C ILE A 114 9.26 2.89 -18.35
N GLN A 115 10.50 2.48 -18.66
CA GLN A 115 10.94 2.33 -20.04
C GLN A 115 10.22 1.16 -20.74
N GLU A 116 10.01 1.27 -22.04
CA GLU A 116 9.26 0.29 -22.86
C GLU A 116 9.76 -1.15 -22.68
N GLN A 117 11.09 -1.36 -22.62
CA GLN A 117 11.68 -2.68 -22.37
C GLN A 117 11.22 -3.34 -21.05
N TYR A 118 11.01 -2.55 -20.00
CA TYR A 118 10.52 -3.07 -18.72
C TYR A 118 9.00 -3.22 -18.76
N MET A 119 8.30 -2.43 -19.58
CA MET A 119 6.87 -2.53 -19.76
C MET A 119 6.48 -3.88 -20.38
N ASP A 120 7.24 -4.35 -21.36
CA ASP A 120 7.04 -5.67 -21.96
C ASP A 120 7.29 -6.79 -20.95
N ILE A 121 8.33 -6.66 -20.12
CA ILE A 121 8.60 -7.59 -19.00
C ILE A 121 7.42 -7.60 -18.01
N MET A 122 6.87 -6.44 -17.65
CA MET A 122 5.70 -6.38 -16.76
C MET A 122 4.51 -7.13 -17.36
N LYS A 123 4.24 -6.96 -18.65
CA LYS A 123 3.10 -7.61 -19.34
C LYS A 123 3.29 -9.13 -19.46
N ASP A 124 4.52 -9.57 -19.68
CA ASP A 124 4.81 -10.98 -19.96
C ASP A 124 5.06 -11.82 -18.69
N GLU A 125 5.61 -11.23 -17.63
CA GLU A 125 6.06 -11.98 -16.45
C GLU A 125 5.27 -11.74 -15.16
N VAL A 126 4.62 -10.58 -14.98
CA VAL A 126 3.97 -10.23 -13.71
C VAL A 126 2.65 -10.97 -13.55
N ASN A 127 2.48 -11.63 -12.41
CA ASN A 127 1.25 -12.31 -12.04
C ASN A 127 0.44 -11.54 -11.00
N ILE A 128 1.09 -10.72 -10.19
CA ILE A 128 0.44 -10.04 -9.06
C ILE A 128 0.90 -8.59 -9.03
N VAL A 129 -0.04 -7.67 -9.00
CA VAL A 129 0.22 -6.23 -8.86
C VAL A 129 -0.22 -5.78 -7.47
N ILE A 130 0.67 -5.14 -6.71
CA ILE A 130 0.35 -4.52 -5.42
C ILE A 130 0.64 -3.02 -5.53
N HIS A 131 -0.42 -2.23 -5.63
CA HIS A 131 -0.34 -0.77 -5.70
C HIS A 131 -0.42 -0.13 -4.32
N SER A 132 0.75 0.05 -3.68
CA SER A 132 0.85 0.74 -2.38
C SER A 132 1.32 2.20 -2.50
N ALA A 133 1.88 2.62 -3.65
CA ALA A 133 2.35 4.00 -3.82
C ALA A 133 1.18 4.99 -3.71
N ALA A 134 1.32 5.95 -2.81
CA ALA A 134 0.42 7.09 -2.68
C ALA A 134 1.19 8.25 -2.02
N THR A 135 0.73 9.48 -2.25
CA THR A 135 1.08 10.57 -1.32
C THR A 135 0.12 10.55 -0.14
N ILE A 136 0.68 10.36 1.05
CA ILE A 136 -0.07 10.30 2.33
C ILE A 136 -0.03 11.63 3.09
N ARG A 137 0.49 12.69 2.48
CA ARG A 137 0.52 14.02 3.07
C ARG A 137 -0.87 14.66 2.94
N PHE A 138 -1.46 15.04 4.07
CA PHE A 138 -2.79 15.64 4.09
C PHE A 138 -2.84 17.02 3.41
N ASP A 139 -1.71 17.71 3.35
CA ASP A 139 -1.51 19.02 2.73
C ASP A 139 -0.80 18.96 1.36
N GLU A 140 -0.73 17.79 0.72
CA GLU A 140 -0.09 17.68 -0.59
C GLU A 140 -0.82 18.55 -1.63
N HIS A 141 -0.04 19.26 -2.44
CA HIS A 141 -0.57 20.05 -3.55
C HIS A 141 -1.41 19.18 -4.50
N LEU A 142 -2.63 19.63 -4.81
CA LEU A 142 -3.64 18.83 -5.50
C LEU A 142 -3.14 18.27 -6.84
N ARG A 143 -2.41 19.05 -7.65
CA ARG A 143 -1.81 18.56 -8.90
C ARG A 143 -0.97 17.29 -8.67
N LYS A 144 -0.13 17.31 -7.64
CA LYS A 144 0.77 16.19 -7.35
C LYS A 144 0.01 14.99 -6.81
N ALA A 145 -1.00 15.22 -5.96
CA ALA A 145 -1.88 14.16 -5.48
C ALA A 145 -2.67 13.49 -6.61
N VAL A 146 -3.16 14.27 -7.59
CA VAL A 146 -3.84 13.73 -8.79
C VAL A 146 -2.90 12.85 -9.60
N ASN A 147 -1.68 13.31 -9.90
CA ASN A 147 -0.73 12.49 -10.66
C ASN A 147 -0.40 11.17 -9.96
N ILE A 148 -0.08 11.21 -8.67
CA ILE A 148 0.36 10.02 -7.92
C ILE A 148 -0.79 9.06 -7.64
N ASN A 149 -1.95 9.55 -7.18
CA ASN A 149 -3.01 8.68 -6.66
C ASN A 149 -4.02 8.26 -7.74
N ILE A 150 -4.15 9.03 -8.83
CA ILE A 150 -5.18 8.81 -9.87
C ILE A 150 -4.52 8.39 -11.18
N ILE A 151 -3.63 9.22 -11.74
CA ILE A 151 -3.05 8.97 -13.07
C ILE A 151 -2.14 7.75 -13.07
N ALA A 152 -1.29 7.60 -12.05
CA ALA A 152 -0.48 6.40 -11.92
C ALA A 152 -1.33 5.12 -11.84
N LEU A 153 -2.48 5.18 -11.15
CA LEU A 153 -3.41 4.05 -11.08
C LEU A 153 -4.06 3.77 -12.44
N GLN A 154 -4.51 4.80 -13.17
CA GLN A 154 -5.04 4.62 -14.53
C GLN A 154 -4.01 3.97 -15.45
N ASP A 155 -2.75 4.40 -15.39
CA ASP A 155 -1.66 3.82 -16.19
C ASP A 155 -1.37 2.37 -15.77
N MET A 156 -1.43 2.08 -14.47
CA MET A 156 -1.32 0.70 -13.98
C MET A 156 -2.47 -0.19 -14.42
N LEU A 157 -3.71 0.31 -14.42
CA LEU A 157 -4.88 -0.44 -14.88
C LEU A 157 -4.76 -0.75 -16.38
N LYS A 158 -4.36 0.23 -17.20
CA LYS A 158 -4.10 0.03 -18.63
C LYS A 158 -3.02 -1.03 -18.87
N MET A 159 -1.88 -0.91 -18.19
CA MET A 159 -0.80 -1.92 -18.27
C MET A 159 -1.30 -3.31 -17.84
N SER A 160 -2.13 -3.39 -16.79
CA SER A 160 -2.65 -4.65 -16.27
C SER A 160 -3.61 -5.36 -17.22
N GLN A 161 -4.32 -4.62 -18.09
CA GLN A 161 -5.15 -5.21 -19.15
C GLN A 161 -4.35 -5.95 -20.21
N GLU A 162 -3.06 -5.64 -20.33
CA GLU A 162 -2.16 -6.26 -21.29
C GLU A 162 -1.32 -7.40 -20.67
N MET A 163 -1.48 -7.67 -19.36
CA MET A 163 -0.77 -8.74 -18.67
C MET A 163 -1.33 -10.12 -19.04
N ARG A 164 -0.45 -11.06 -19.40
CA ARG A 164 -0.86 -12.38 -19.93
C ARG A 164 -1.46 -13.33 -18.88
N ASP A 165 -0.97 -13.26 -17.64
CA ASP A 165 -1.35 -14.18 -16.55
C ASP A 165 -1.49 -13.41 -15.23
N LEU A 166 -2.23 -12.30 -15.25
CA LEU A 166 -2.54 -11.54 -14.06
C LEU A 166 -3.53 -12.31 -13.19
N LYS A 167 -3.08 -12.70 -12.00
CA LYS A 167 -3.86 -13.43 -10.99
C LYS A 167 -4.55 -12.51 -10.00
N ALA A 168 -3.92 -11.38 -9.66
CA ALA A 168 -4.48 -10.41 -8.72
C ALA A 168 -3.88 -9.00 -8.87
N PHE A 169 -4.72 -7.99 -8.69
CA PHE A 169 -4.36 -6.59 -8.55
C PHE A 169 -4.91 -6.06 -7.24
N VAL A 170 -4.04 -5.74 -6.29
CA VAL A 170 -4.41 -5.19 -4.98
C VAL A 170 -4.15 -3.68 -4.97
N HIS A 171 -5.21 -2.90 -4.81
CA HIS A 171 -5.10 -1.45 -4.57
C HIS A 171 -5.25 -1.13 -3.08
N ILE A 172 -4.26 -0.43 -2.50
CA ILE A 172 -4.38 0.07 -1.13
C ILE A 172 -5.02 1.46 -1.17
N SER A 173 -6.28 1.54 -0.74
CA SER A 173 -7.03 2.78 -0.53
C SER A 173 -6.97 3.21 0.94
N THR A 174 -8.08 3.69 1.51
CA THR A 174 -8.21 4.07 2.91
C THR A 174 -9.67 4.02 3.35
N ALA A 175 -9.94 3.69 4.61
CA ALA A 175 -11.29 3.72 5.19
C ALA A 175 -11.94 5.12 5.09
N TYR A 176 -11.14 6.17 4.93
CA TYR A 176 -11.59 7.55 4.82
C TYR A 176 -11.91 8.01 3.40
N SER A 177 -11.75 7.16 2.37
CA SER A 177 -11.92 7.56 0.96
C SER A 177 -13.35 8.04 0.72
N ASN A 178 -14.35 7.32 1.23
CA ASN A 178 -15.77 7.61 0.99
C ASN A 178 -16.47 8.23 2.22
N CYS A 179 -15.73 8.91 3.11
CA CYS A 179 -16.31 9.50 4.33
C CYS A 179 -17.16 10.75 4.11
N ALA A 180 -16.95 11.48 3.01
CA ALA A 180 -17.64 12.75 2.73
C ALA A 180 -19.17 12.56 2.70
N GLY A 181 -19.87 13.26 3.59
CA GLY A 181 -21.34 13.22 3.72
C GLY A 181 -21.92 11.89 4.21
N ARG A 182 -21.12 10.98 4.76
CA ARG A 182 -21.56 9.63 5.14
C ARG A 182 -21.23 9.29 6.59
N LYS A 183 -22.18 8.63 7.26
CA LYS A 183 -21.99 8.04 8.60
C LYS A 183 -21.55 6.58 8.53
N VAL A 184 -21.96 5.87 7.49
CA VAL A 184 -21.66 4.46 7.24
C VAL A 184 -21.10 4.35 5.83
N VAL A 185 -20.04 3.57 5.68
CA VAL A 185 -19.38 3.29 4.41
C VAL A 185 -19.39 1.77 4.22
N ASP A 186 -20.18 1.31 3.26
CA ASP A 186 -20.27 -0.08 2.85
C ASP A 186 -19.12 -0.46 1.90
N GLU A 187 -18.87 -1.75 1.76
CA GLU A 187 -17.87 -2.32 0.84
C GLU A 187 -18.38 -2.34 -0.61
N VAL A 188 -18.71 -1.16 -1.12
CA VAL A 188 -19.15 -0.93 -2.51
C VAL A 188 -18.32 0.17 -3.16
N PHE A 189 -18.32 0.21 -4.49
CA PHE A 189 -17.79 1.34 -5.23
C PHE A 189 -18.79 2.49 -5.24
N TYR A 190 -18.35 3.65 -4.75
CA TYR A 190 -19.15 4.88 -4.75
C TYR A 190 -18.84 5.72 -5.99
N LYS A 191 -19.84 6.47 -6.47
CA LYS A 191 -19.63 7.42 -7.55
C LYS A 191 -18.73 8.57 -7.07
N PRO A 192 -17.59 8.83 -7.74
CA PRO A 192 -16.70 9.91 -7.36
C PRO A 192 -17.31 11.29 -7.69
N PRO A 193 -16.88 12.38 -7.02
CA PRO A 193 -17.40 13.72 -7.26
C PRO A 193 -17.05 14.28 -8.65
N ILE A 194 -15.96 13.80 -9.23
CA ILE A 194 -15.42 14.14 -10.55
C ILE A 194 -14.63 12.92 -11.04
N SER A 195 -14.59 12.66 -12.34
CA SER A 195 -13.69 11.63 -12.89
C SER A 195 -12.23 12.06 -12.80
N GLY A 196 -11.32 11.09 -12.74
CA GLY A 196 -9.88 11.31 -12.76
C GLY A 196 -9.45 12.12 -13.97
N ASP A 197 -9.97 11.78 -15.16
CA ASP A 197 -9.66 12.49 -16.42
C ASP A 197 -10.04 13.97 -16.36
N ASN A 198 -11.25 14.30 -15.90
CA ASN A 198 -11.71 15.69 -15.81
C ASN A 198 -10.92 16.47 -14.76
N LEU A 199 -10.59 15.83 -13.64
CA LEU A 199 -9.77 16.47 -12.60
C LEU A 199 -8.35 16.72 -13.11
N PHE A 200 -7.76 15.77 -13.84
CA PHE A 200 -6.44 15.93 -14.44
C PHE A 200 -6.40 17.04 -15.48
N GLN A 201 -7.39 17.10 -16.37
CA GLN A 201 -7.54 18.19 -17.34
C GLN A 201 -7.64 19.56 -16.65
N LEU A 202 -8.43 19.65 -15.57
CA LEU A 202 -8.53 20.86 -14.77
C LEU A 202 -7.18 21.26 -14.17
N MET A 203 -6.45 20.31 -13.58
CA MET A 203 -5.12 20.58 -13.03
C MET A 203 -4.17 21.09 -14.12
N ASN A 204 -4.15 20.46 -15.31
CA ASN A 204 -3.27 20.88 -16.40
C ASN A 204 -3.64 22.23 -17.03
N SER A 205 -4.87 22.70 -16.83
CA SER A 205 -5.36 23.97 -17.39
C SER A 205 -5.13 25.17 -16.47
N LEU A 206 -4.76 24.94 -15.21
CA LEU A 206 -4.55 25.98 -14.20
C LEU A 206 -3.09 26.02 -13.76
N ASP A 207 -2.60 27.19 -13.33
CA ASP A 207 -1.34 27.27 -12.60
C ASP A 207 -1.49 26.84 -11.13
N ASP A 208 -0.36 26.63 -10.45
CA ASP A 208 -0.35 26.11 -9.07
C ASP A 208 -0.95 27.09 -8.04
N ASP A 209 -0.90 28.40 -8.32
CA ASP A 209 -1.49 29.41 -7.44
C ASP A 209 -3.02 29.33 -7.49
N TYR A 210 -3.61 29.20 -8.69
CA TYR A 210 -5.05 28.98 -8.82
C TYR A 210 -5.48 27.65 -8.22
N ILE A 211 -4.73 26.57 -8.44
CA ILE A 211 -5.03 25.25 -7.86
C ILE A 211 -5.08 25.34 -6.33
N THR A 212 -4.08 25.97 -5.73
CA THR A 212 -4.04 26.18 -4.28
C THR A 212 -5.26 26.94 -3.77
N ARG A 213 -5.72 27.96 -4.50
CA ARG A 213 -6.91 28.75 -4.13
C ARG A 213 -8.22 27.98 -4.25
N ILE A 214 -8.37 27.12 -5.26
CA ILE A 214 -9.62 26.38 -5.49
C ILE A 214 -9.71 25.08 -4.67
N THR A 215 -8.58 24.52 -4.24
CA THR A 215 -8.51 23.23 -3.54
C THR A 215 -9.47 23.14 -2.34
N PRO A 216 -9.56 24.14 -1.44
CA PRO A 216 -10.52 24.10 -0.32
C PRO A 216 -11.98 23.93 -0.77
N SER A 217 -12.38 24.61 -1.84
CA SER A 217 -13.74 24.50 -2.41
C SER A 217 -13.99 23.14 -3.08
N MET A 218 -12.94 22.51 -3.60
CA MET A 218 -13.03 21.18 -4.23
C MET A 218 -13.16 20.06 -3.19
N LEU A 219 -12.49 20.20 -2.05
CA LEU A 219 -12.55 19.22 -0.96
C LEU A 219 -13.97 19.05 -0.42
N LYS A 220 -14.81 20.09 -0.46
CA LYS A 220 -16.19 20.04 0.07
C LYS A 220 -16.21 19.45 1.50
N GLU A 221 -16.73 18.23 1.66
CA GLU A 221 -16.84 17.51 2.93
C GLU A 221 -15.70 16.52 3.19
N TRP A 222 -14.78 16.32 2.23
CA TRP A 222 -13.59 15.51 2.46
C TRP A 222 -12.63 16.24 3.42
N PRO A 223 -12.02 15.52 4.37
CA PRO A 223 -11.16 16.15 5.38
C PRO A 223 -9.84 16.67 4.79
N ASN A 224 -9.38 16.12 3.67
CA ASN A 224 -8.11 16.48 3.04
C ASN A 224 -8.00 15.93 1.60
N THR A 225 -6.95 16.39 0.89
CA THR A 225 -6.63 15.99 -0.48
C THR A 225 -6.42 14.48 -0.63
N TYR A 226 -5.84 13.83 0.38
CA TYR A 226 -5.58 12.39 0.36
C TYR A 226 -6.87 11.58 0.29
N ALA A 227 -7.82 11.84 1.19
CA ALA A 227 -9.11 11.14 1.22
C ALA A 227 -9.90 11.34 -0.10
N MET A 228 -9.96 12.59 -0.60
CA MET A 228 -10.66 12.90 -1.85
C MET A 228 -10.03 12.17 -3.05
N THR A 229 -8.70 12.22 -3.18
CA THR A 229 -8.02 11.57 -4.32
C THR A 229 -8.10 10.04 -4.27
N LYS A 230 -8.14 9.43 -3.07
CA LYS A 230 -8.42 7.99 -2.92
C LYS A 230 -9.85 7.62 -3.30
N ALA A 231 -10.83 8.47 -2.98
CA ALA A 231 -12.21 8.28 -3.45
C ALA A 231 -12.32 8.26 -4.98
N ILE A 232 -11.62 9.20 -5.63
CA ILE A 232 -11.59 9.29 -7.09
C ILE A 232 -10.85 8.09 -7.69
N ALA A 233 -9.72 7.68 -7.09
CA ALA A 233 -8.97 6.50 -7.50
C ALA A 233 -9.82 5.21 -7.47
N GLU A 234 -10.65 5.01 -6.44
CA GLU A 234 -11.60 3.89 -6.42
C GLU A 234 -12.65 3.99 -7.54
N GLY A 235 -13.08 5.20 -7.88
CA GLY A 235 -13.94 5.44 -9.04
C GLY A 235 -13.27 5.06 -10.37
N GLU A 236 -11.97 5.29 -10.51
CA GLU A 236 -11.19 4.87 -11.69
C GLU A 236 -11.09 3.34 -11.78
N ILE A 237 -10.97 2.64 -10.64
CA ILE A 237 -11.04 1.16 -10.61
C ILE A 237 -12.41 0.70 -11.10
N ALA A 238 -13.49 1.30 -10.62
CA ALA A 238 -14.83 0.93 -11.06
C ALA A 238 -15.06 1.20 -12.56
N ALA A 239 -14.45 2.25 -13.12
CA ALA A 239 -14.60 2.63 -14.51
C ALA A 239 -13.71 1.83 -15.47
N HIS A 240 -12.44 1.59 -15.09
CA HIS A 240 -11.41 1.05 -15.98
C HIS A 240 -10.91 -0.35 -15.58
N GLY A 241 -11.27 -0.84 -14.40
CA GLY A 241 -10.86 -2.15 -13.88
C GLY A 241 -11.66 -3.34 -14.40
N LYS A 242 -12.67 -3.12 -15.27
CA LYS A 242 -13.51 -4.20 -15.79
C LYS A 242 -12.66 -5.24 -16.53
N GLY A 243 -12.81 -6.51 -16.15
CA GLY A 243 -12.08 -7.63 -16.75
C GLY A 243 -10.73 -7.92 -16.09
N LEU A 244 -10.39 -7.24 -14.99
CA LEU A 244 -9.20 -7.50 -14.19
C LEU A 244 -9.57 -8.08 -12.81
N PRO A 245 -8.77 -9.01 -12.26
CA PRO A 245 -8.94 -9.51 -10.90
C PRO A 245 -8.46 -8.45 -9.90
N ILE A 246 -9.30 -7.45 -9.58
CA ILE A 246 -8.95 -6.32 -8.71
C ILE A 246 -9.65 -6.42 -7.35
N GLY A 247 -8.91 -6.17 -6.28
CA GLY A 247 -9.46 -5.91 -4.95
C GLY A 247 -8.92 -4.61 -4.35
N VAL A 248 -9.73 -3.99 -3.50
CA VAL A 248 -9.40 -2.72 -2.82
C VAL A 248 -9.33 -2.95 -1.32
N VAL A 249 -8.18 -2.69 -0.72
CA VAL A 249 -7.99 -2.76 0.74
C VAL A 249 -8.09 -1.35 1.30
N ARG A 250 -9.00 -1.12 2.26
CA ARG A 250 -9.27 0.19 2.88
C ARG A 250 -8.78 0.23 4.35
N PRO A 251 -7.48 0.34 4.62
CA PRO A 251 -6.98 0.47 5.99
C PRO A 251 -7.42 1.79 6.64
N SER A 252 -7.58 1.78 7.97
CA SER A 252 -7.78 2.98 8.80
C SER A 252 -6.43 3.66 9.12
N MET A 253 -6.28 4.30 10.28
CA MET A 253 -5.01 4.96 10.65
C MET A 253 -3.95 3.91 10.98
N ILE A 254 -3.03 3.70 10.04
CA ILE A 254 -1.96 2.72 10.22
C ILE A 254 -0.93 3.25 11.22
N VAL A 255 -0.68 2.49 12.29
CA VAL A 255 0.31 2.79 13.32
C VAL A 255 1.46 1.78 13.29
N ALA A 256 2.35 1.86 14.27
CA ALA A 256 3.48 0.93 14.39
C ALA A 256 3.00 -0.53 14.39
N THR A 257 3.90 -1.43 13.99
CA THR A 257 3.66 -2.87 14.03
C THR A 257 3.36 -3.35 15.45
N ASP A 258 2.44 -4.31 15.57
CA ASP A 258 2.11 -4.93 16.85
C ASP A 258 3.13 -6.01 17.20
N ASN A 259 3.40 -6.94 16.26
CA ASN A 259 4.27 -8.09 16.51
C ASN A 259 5.42 -8.21 15.52
N GLU A 260 5.14 -8.26 14.22
CA GLU A 260 6.13 -8.63 13.21
C GLU A 260 6.52 -7.48 12.26
N PRO A 261 7.70 -7.50 11.64
CA PRO A 261 8.86 -8.34 12.01
C PRO A 261 9.57 -7.84 13.27
N ILE A 262 9.25 -6.62 13.71
CA ILE A 262 9.78 -5.98 14.92
C ILE A 262 8.60 -5.29 15.62
N PRO A 263 8.29 -5.58 16.89
CA PRO A 263 7.24 -4.87 17.62
C PRO A 263 7.54 -3.37 17.75
N GLY A 264 6.53 -2.53 17.50
CA GLY A 264 6.65 -1.07 17.62
C GLY A 264 7.46 -0.40 16.50
N TRP A 265 7.77 -1.10 15.41
CA TRP A 265 8.50 -0.52 14.29
C TRP A 265 7.63 0.44 13.48
N ILE A 266 8.21 1.60 13.18
CA ILE A 266 7.63 2.64 12.33
C ILE A 266 8.75 3.50 11.74
N ASN A 267 8.57 3.98 10.51
CA ASN A 267 9.58 4.77 9.79
C ASN A 267 9.13 6.18 9.43
N ASN A 268 8.04 6.66 10.04
CA ASN A 268 7.50 8.00 9.83
C ASN A 268 6.86 8.56 11.10
N PHE A 269 6.57 9.86 11.10
CA PHE A 269 5.93 10.57 12.22
C PHE A 269 4.54 11.11 11.86
N TYR A 270 3.86 10.48 10.90
CA TYR A 270 2.55 10.96 10.45
C TYR A 270 1.44 10.55 11.43
N GLY A 271 0.42 11.41 11.56
CA GLY A 271 -0.79 11.10 12.32
C GLY A 271 -0.54 10.78 13.80
N PRO A 272 -1.15 9.70 14.35
CA PRO A 272 -1.02 9.32 15.77
C PRO A 272 0.42 9.15 16.25
N THR A 273 1.33 8.69 15.39
CA THR A 273 2.74 8.50 15.76
C THR A 273 3.43 9.81 16.11
N GLY A 274 3.14 10.88 15.36
CA GLY A 274 3.65 12.21 15.66
C GLY A 274 3.13 12.75 16.99
N VAL A 275 1.85 12.49 17.30
CA VAL A 275 1.22 12.83 18.57
C VAL A 275 1.93 12.11 19.72
N CYS A 276 2.09 10.79 19.64
CA CYS A 276 2.77 9.99 20.66
C CYS A 276 4.23 10.45 20.86
N ALA A 277 4.97 10.70 19.79
CA ALA A 277 6.35 11.17 19.87
C ALA A 277 6.45 12.56 20.51
N ALA A 278 5.60 13.51 20.10
CA ALA A 278 5.58 14.86 20.66
C ALA A 278 5.21 14.88 22.14
N THR A 279 4.29 14.00 22.57
CA THR A 279 3.96 13.82 23.98
C THR A 279 5.11 13.18 24.75
N GLY A 280 5.74 12.13 24.21
CA GLY A 280 6.85 11.43 24.85
C GLY A 280 8.07 12.32 25.14
N ILE A 281 8.36 13.29 24.26
CA ILE A 281 9.46 14.26 24.47
C ILE A 281 9.04 15.52 25.25
N GLY A 282 7.78 15.61 25.67
CA GLY A 282 7.25 16.75 26.43
C GLY A 282 6.99 18.03 25.61
N LEU A 283 7.05 17.97 24.28
CA LEU A 283 6.72 19.07 23.38
C LEU A 283 5.21 19.35 23.39
N MET A 284 4.40 18.30 23.34
CA MET A 284 2.96 18.39 23.43
C MET A 284 2.48 17.94 24.82
N ARG A 285 1.96 18.89 25.61
CA ARG A 285 1.51 18.64 26.99
C ARG A 285 0.00 18.46 27.13
N CYS A 286 -0.76 18.93 26.16
CA CYS A 286 -2.21 18.81 26.13
C CYS A 286 -2.66 18.65 24.67
N MET A 287 -3.71 17.86 24.48
CA MET A 287 -4.39 17.68 23.20
C MET A 287 -5.88 17.86 23.44
N CYS A 288 -6.53 18.70 22.64
CA CYS A 288 -7.98 18.81 22.66
C CYS A 288 -8.54 17.62 21.88
N ALA A 289 -9.24 16.72 22.57
CA ALA A 289 -9.88 15.56 21.97
C ALA A 289 -11.25 15.36 22.63
N ASP A 290 -12.19 14.81 21.86
CA ASP A 290 -13.48 14.36 22.38
C ASP A 290 -13.30 12.95 22.97
N PRO A 291 -13.50 12.76 24.29
CA PRO A 291 -13.28 11.47 24.95
C PRO A 291 -14.29 10.40 24.53
N ASP A 292 -15.40 10.80 23.90
CA ASP A 292 -16.43 9.86 23.43
C ASP A 292 -16.16 9.35 22.00
N GLN A 293 -15.12 9.87 21.32
CA GLN A 293 -14.74 9.40 19.98
C GLN A 293 -13.78 8.22 20.05
N THR A 294 -14.00 7.24 19.17
CA THR A 294 -13.10 6.09 19.00
C THR A 294 -12.05 6.42 17.94
N ALA A 295 -10.77 6.28 18.27
CA ALA A 295 -9.68 6.36 17.31
C ALA A 295 -9.51 5.01 16.60
N ASP A 296 -9.88 4.95 15.33
CA ASP A 296 -9.71 3.75 14.50
C ASP A 296 -8.25 3.65 14.01
N ILE A 297 -7.48 2.82 14.72
CA ILE A 297 -6.07 2.55 14.43
C ILE A 297 -5.86 1.08 14.10
N VAL A 298 -4.93 0.81 13.18
CA VAL A 298 -4.59 -0.56 12.76
C VAL A 298 -3.06 -0.74 12.73
N PRO A 299 -2.51 -1.83 13.30
CA PRO A 299 -1.08 -2.10 13.21
C PRO A 299 -0.60 -2.32 11.76
N GLY A 300 0.60 -1.84 11.44
CA GLY A 300 1.17 -1.95 10.10
C GLY A 300 1.33 -3.38 9.60
N ASP A 301 1.65 -4.32 10.47
CA ASP A 301 1.79 -5.75 10.17
C ASP A 301 0.45 -6.43 9.88
N PHE A 302 -0.64 -5.97 10.50
CA PHE A 302 -1.97 -6.47 10.19
C PHE A 302 -2.39 -6.02 8.79
N VAL A 303 -2.08 -4.77 8.43
CA VAL A 303 -2.33 -4.26 7.07
C VAL A 303 -1.50 -5.00 6.03
N SER A 304 -0.20 -5.24 6.27
CA SER A 304 0.61 -5.98 5.30
C SER A 304 0.15 -7.42 5.14
N ASN A 305 -0.25 -8.09 6.24
CA ASN A 305 -0.86 -9.42 6.20
C ASN A 305 -2.14 -9.42 5.36
N ALA A 306 -3.05 -8.47 5.62
CA ALA A 306 -4.31 -8.36 4.90
C ALA A 306 -4.08 -8.11 3.41
N VAL A 307 -3.11 -7.27 3.03
CA VAL A 307 -2.79 -7.00 1.63
C VAL A 307 -2.26 -8.26 0.92
N VAL A 308 -1.35 -9.00 1.56
CA VAL A 308 -0.81 -10.26 1.01
C VAL A 308 -1.91 -11.32 0.89
N ALA A 309 -2.76 -11.46 1.91
CA ALA A 309 -3.90 -12.38 1.88
C ALA A 309 -4.96 -11.97 0.83
N SER A 310 -5.18 -10.67 0.63
CA SER A 310 -6.15 -10.16 -0.36
C SER A 310 -5.79 -10.58 -1.78
N ALA A 311 -4.51 -10.63 -2.14
CA ALA A 311 -4.10 -11.09 -3.46
C ALA A 311 -4.52 -12.54 -3.73
N TRP A 312 -4.38 -13.40 -2.72
CA TRP A 312 -4.83 -14.80 -2.78
C TRP A 312 -6.36 -14.88 -2.87
N ASP A 313 -7.07 -14.12 -2.03
CA ASP A 313 -8.53 -14.11 -2.00
C ASP A 313 -9.13 -13.63 -3.33
N ILE A 314 -8.60 -12.53 -3.89
CA ILE A 314 -8.98 -12.02 -5.22
C ILE A 314 -8.84 -13.10 -6.29
N HIS A 315 -7.72 -13.84 -6.29
CA HIS A 315 -7.49 -14.89 -7.28
C HIS A 315 -8.50 -16.03 -7.16
N ASN A 316 -8.89 -16.42 -5.95
CA ASN A 316 -9.83 -17.52 -5.73
C ASN A 316 -11.30 -17.15 -6.00
N GLN A 317 -11.63 -15.87 -5.96
CA GLN A 317 -12.97 -15.37 -6.26
C GLN A 317 -13.20 -15.06 -7.75
N TRP A 318 -12.12 -15.02 -8.55
CA TRP A 318 -12.13 -14.68 -9.97
C TRP A 318 -12.27 -15.90 -10.88
#